data_AF-A0A950XCP0-F1
#
_entry.id   AF-A0A950XCP0-F1
#
_cell.length_a   1.000
_cell.length_b   1.000
_cell.length_c   1.000
_cell.angle_alpha   90.00
_cell.angle_beta   90.00
_cell.angle_gamma   90.00
#
_symmetry.space_group_name_H-M   'P 1'
#
loop_
_entity.id
_entity.type
_entity.pdbx_description
1 polymer ?
#
loop_
_entity_poly.entity_id
_entity_poly.type
_entity_poly.pdbx_seq_one_letter_code
_entity_poly.pdbx_strand_id
1 'polypeptide(L)' 'ALVAKYQHIINARYDWESDLKRFAIDSVVIKPDAPLAAVLKQSRDWTMLFDDGHVIVFRATPKGTGSRSRNRLDV' A
#
# COMPACT_ATOMS: atom_id res chain seq x y z
N ALA A 1 -8.34 8.64 -19.00
CA ALA A 1 -7.64 9.80 -18.42
C ALA A 1 -7.13 9.45 -17.02
N LEU A 2 -6.05 10.08 -16.54
CA LEU A 2 -5.44 9.81 -15.24
C LEU A 2 -6.41 10.02 -14.06
N VAL A 3 -7.27 11.04 -14.15
CA VAL A 3 -8.30 11.36 -13.14
C VAL A 3 -9.27 10.19 -12.91
N ALA A 4 -9.73 9.54 -13.99
CA ALA A 4 -10.62 8.39 -13.89
C ALA A 4 -9.94 7.20 -13.19
N LYS A 5 -8.63 7.04 -13.38
CA LYS A 5 -7.84 6.00 -12.69
C LYS A 5 -7.64 6.31 -11.22
N TYR A 6 -7.38 7.57 -10.87
CA TYR A 6 -7.33 7.98 -9.47
C TYR A 6 -8.68 7.74 -8.75
N GLN A 7 -9.80 8.08 -9.40
CA GLN A 7 -11.13 7.79 -8.88
C GLN A 7 -11.37 6.28 -8.73
N HIS A 8 -10.85 5.47 -9.65
CA HIS A 8 -10.95 4.01 -9.56
C HIS A 8 -10.26 3.46 -8.30
N ILE A 9 -9.03 3.93 -8.06
CA ILE A 9 -8.20 3.55 -6.92
C ILE A 9 -8.84 4.02 -5.60
N ILE A 10 -9.20 5.30 -5.48
CA ILE A 10 -9.77 5.89 -4.25
C ILE A 10 -11.09 5.20 -3.86
N ASN A 11 -11.89 4.80 -4.85
CA ASN A 11 -13.15 4.09 -4.62
C ASN A 11 -12.97 2.58 -4.40
N ALA A 12 -11.74 2.10 -4.20
CA ALA A 12 -11.42 0.70 -3.90
C ALA A 12 -12.06 -0.30 -4.90
N ARG A 13 -12.09 0.07 -6.18
CA ARG A 13 -12.60 -0.82 -7.23
C ARG A 13 -11.72 -2.07 -7.30
N TYR A 14 -12.27 -3.17 -7.81
CA TYR A 14 -11.69 -4.53 -7.74
C TYR A 14 -10.16 -4.62 -8.03
N ASP A 15 -9.64 -3.84 -8.97
CA ASP A 15 -8.23 -3.86 -9.41
C ASP A 15 -7.34 -2.80 -8.72
N TRP A 16 -7.82 -2.14 -7.66
CA TRP A 16 -7.14 -1.01 -7.00
C TRP A 16 -5.67 -1.30 -6.67
N GLU A 17 -5.38 -2.49 -6.16
CA GLU A 17 -4.02 -2.87 -5.74
C GLU A 17 -3.10 -3.09 -6.94
N SER A 18 -3.64 -3.62 -8.04
CA SER A 18 -2.91 -3.75 -9.31
C SER A 18 -2.65 -2.38 -9.93
N ASP A 19 -3.61 -1.46 -9.84
CA ASP A 19 -3.42 -0.07 -10.28
C ASP A 19 -2.34 0.64 -9.44
N LEU A 20 -2.34 0.52 -8.11
CA LEU A 20 -1.27 1.08 -7.25
C LEU A 20 0.11 0.53 -7.62
N LYS A 21 0.21 -0.79 -7.82
CA LYS A 21 1.46 -1.45 -8.24
C LYS A 21 1.91 -0.96 -9.62
N ARG A 22 0.99 -0.80 -10.56
CA ARG A 22 1.29 -0.31 -11.92
C ARG A 22 1.91 1.08 -11.91
N PHE A 23 1.51 1.93 -10.96
CA PHE A 23 2.07 3.27 -10.78
C PHE A 23 3.27 3.32 -9.82
N ALA A 24 3.79 2.17 -9.37
CA ALA A 24 4.86 2.07 -8.38
C ALA A 24 4.58 2.89 -7.11
N ILE A 25 3.31 2.89 -6.67
CA ILE A 25 2.89 3.58 -5.46
C ILE A 25 3.11 2.64 -4.29
N ASP A 26 4.14 2.92 -3.50
CA ASP A 26 4.47 2.16 -2.27
C ASP A 26 4.02 2.89 -1.00
N SER A 27 3.42 4.07 -1.11
CA SER A 27 2.91 4.86 0.02
C SER A 27 1.62 5.56 -0.35
N VAL A 28 0.62 5.49 0.54
CA VAL A 28 -0.69 6.10 0.35
C VAL A 28 -1.00 6.99 1.56
N VAL A 29 -1.34 8.25 1.29
CA VAL A 29 -1.82 9.21 2.28
C VAL A 29 -3.26 9.52 1.93
N ILE A 30 -4.20 9.20 2.82
CA ILE A 30 -5.63 9.25 2.49
C ILE A 30 -6.48 9.58 3.71
N LYS A 31 -7.68 10.14 3.48
CA LYS A 31 -8.66 10.34 4.54
C LYS A 31 -9.18 8.99 5.09
N PRO A 32 -9.49 8.92 6.39
CA PRO A 32 -10.02 7.71 7.02
C PRO A 32 -11.34 7.19 6.42
N ASP A 33 -12.16 8.07 5.84
CA ASP A 33 -13.49 7.78 5.29
C ASP A 33 -13.47 7.33 3.82
N ALA A 34 -12.30 7.37 3.18
CA ALA A 34 -12.18 6.92 1.79
C ALA A 34 -12.31 5.39 1.70
N PRO A 35 -13.04 4.84 0.70
CA PRO A 35 -13.16 3.40 0.52
C PRO A 35 -11.80 2.67 0.43
N LEU A 36 -10.81 3.29 -0.20
CA LEU A 36 -9.45 2.73 -0.28
C LEU A 36 -8.82 2.52 1.11
N ALA A 37 -9.10 3.38 2.10
CA ALA A 37 -8.59 3.20 3.45
C ALA A 37 -9.16 1.91 4.09
N ALA A 38 -10.41 1.56 3.80
CA ALA A 38 -11.05 0.37 4.35
C ALA A 38 -10.42 -0.93 3.82
N VAL A 39 -10.05 -0.98 2.53
CA VAL A 39 -9.38 -2.16 1.95
C VAL A 39 -7.90 -2.22 2.32
N LEU A 40 -7.22 -1.08 2.44
CA LEU A 40 -5.82 -1.02 2.91
C LEU A 40 -5.68 -1.53 4.35
N LYS A 41 -6.64 -1.22 5.24
CA LYS A 41 -6.70 -1.77 6.61
C LYS A 41 -6.80 -3.30 6.66
N GLN A 42 -7.33 -3.92 5.61
CA GLN A 42 -7.53 -5.38 5.54
C GLN A 42 -6.43 -6.11 4.76
N SER A 43 -5.63 -5.39 3.97
CA SER A 43 -4.56 -5.99 3.18
C SER A 43 -3.34 -6.32 4.04
N ARG A 44 -2.81 -7.54 3.87
CA ARG A 44 -1.55 -7.97 4.50
C ARG A 44 -0.31 -7.38 3.81
N ASP A 45 -0.49 -6.91 2.58
CA ASP A 45 0.57 -6.31 1.78
C ASP A 45 0.78 -4.83 2.11
N TRP A 46 0.01 -4.26 3.05
CA TRP A 46 0.10 -2.86 3.45
C TRP A 46 0.17 -2.73 4.97
N THR A 47 1.05 -1.85 5.44
CA THR A 47 1.21 -1.51 6.86
C THR A 47 0.72 -0.09 7.09
N MET A 48 -0.17 0.10 8.07
CA MET A 48 -0.53 1.44 8.55
C MET A 48 0.61 1.98 9.41
N LEU A 49 1.17 3.12 9.01
CA LEU A 49 2.28 3.78 9.70
C LEU A 49 1.80 4.89 10.65
N PHE A 50 0.67 5.51 10.33
CA PHE A 50 0.13 6.65 11.07
C PHE A 50 -1.38 6.77 10.87
N ASP A 51 -2.09 7.16 11.92
CA ASP A 51 -3.52 7.53 11.92
C ASP A 51 -3.74 8.55 13.06
N ASP A 52 -4.24 9.74 12.74
CA ASP A 52 -4.65 10.77 13.71
C ASP A 52 -6.16 11.10 13.65
N GLY A 53 -6.93 10.27 12.95
CA GLY A 53 -8.35 10.48 12.69
C GLY A 53 -8.66 11.51 11.59
N HIS A 54 -7.66 12.22 11.04
CA HIS A 54 -7.81 13.13 9.91
C HIS A 54 -7.12 12.60 8.65
N VAL A 55 -5.99 11.92 8.82
CA VAL A 55 -5.23 11.28 7.74
C VAL A 55 -4.68 9.94 8.19
N ILE A 56 -4.62 8.99 7.27
CA ILE A 56 -3.97 7.70 7.45
C ILE A 56 -2.84 7.57 6.43
N VAL A 57 -1.69 7.11 6.90
CA VAL A 57 -0.54 6.80 6.05
C VAL A 57 -0.34 5.29 6.01
N PHE A 58 -0.36 4.72 4.81
CA PHE A 58 -0.04 3.33 4.55
C PHE A 58 1.25 3.20 3.74
N ARG A 59 1.99 2.12 3.98
CA ARG A 59 3.15 1.74 3.19
C ARG A 59 3.03 0.29 2.73
N ALA A 60 3.36 0.05 1.46
CA ALA A 60 3.43 -1.31 0.93
C ALA A 60 4.54 -2.07 1.67
N THR A 61 4.22 -3.26 2.15
CA THR A 61 5.18 -4.18 2.74
C THR A 61 6.04 -4.74 1.60
N PRO A 62 7.38 -4.63 1.67
CA PRO A 62 8.24 -5.26 0.69
C PRO A 62 7.94 -6.76 0.70
N LYS A 63 7.41 -7.31 -0.40
CA LYS A 63 7.33 -8.75 -0.56
C LYS A 63 8.75 -9.24 -0.57
N GLY A 64 9.19 -9.85 0.53
CA GLY A 64 10.55 -10.33 0.70
C GLY A 64 10.93 -11.16 -0.52
N THR A 65 11.75 -10.60 -1.40
CA THR A 65 12.68 -11.42 -2.17
C THR A 65 13.54 -12.04 -1.09
N GLY A 66 13.39 -13.35 -0.87
CA GLY A 66 13.99 -14.05 0.26
C GLY A 66 15.39 -13.52 0.53
N SER A 67 15.55 -12.82 1.64
CA SER A 67 16.87 -12.46 2.13
C SER A 67 17.50 -13.79 2.53
N ARG A 68 18.16 -14.40 1.55
CA ARG A 68 19.00 -15.56 1.70
C ARG A 68 19.96 -15.18 2.80
N SER A 69 19.82 -15.84 3.94
CA SER A 69 20.83 -15.92 5.00
C SER A 69 22.21 -15.85 4.37
N ARG A 70 22.84 -14.67 4.40
CA ARG A 70 24.25 -14.54 4.09
C ARG A 70 24.95 -15.02 5.35
N ASN A 71 25.21 -16.32 5.34
CA ASN A 71 26.09 -17.05 6.23
C ASN A 71 27.32 -16.18 6.49
N ARG A 72 27.47 -15.67 7.71
CA ARG A 72 28.71 -15.03 8.17
C ARG A 72 29.60 -16.14 8.70
N LEU A 73 30.32 -16.79 7.80
CA LEU A 73 31.58 -17.45 8.11
C LEU A 73 32.67 -16.55 7.58
N ASP A 74 33.23 -15.71 8.45
CA ASP A 74 34.50 -15.06 8.20
C ASP A 74 35.24 -14.96 9.56
N VAL A 75 36.21 -15.88 9.69
CA VAL A 75 37.37 -16.00 10.61
C VAL A 75 37.18 -16.23 12.11
#